data_AF-A0A642C3T3-F1
#
_entry.id   AF-A0A642C3T3-F1
#
_cell.length_a   1.000
_cell.length_b   1.000
_cell.length_c   1.000
_cell.angle_alpha   90.00
_cell.angle_beta   90.00
_cell.angle_gamma   90.00
#
_symmetry.space_group_name_H-M   'P 1'
#
loop_
_entity.id
_entity.type
_entity.pdbx_description
1 polymer ?
#
loop_
_entity_poly.entity_id
_entity_poly.type
_entity_poly.pdbx_seq_one_letter_code
_entity_poly.pdbx_strand_id
1 'polypeptide(L)'
;MKKHLIYIGMFLAAIGFSACNEDFKDWADPQSNPQEESAGQLTATFTAGKDASIVMDAATADSVEIAKLSSTTAEEGSKIAVNSLTLNENHTIPFSMTEDHVFKVALAQLDSVTQEAYKSRASVVRELKISIN
;
A
#
# COMPACT_ATOMS: atom_id res chain seq x y z
N MET A 1 48.97 -67.63 4.31
CA MET A 1 48.54 -66.21 4.34
C MET A 1 47.08 -66.02 3.88
N LYS A 2 46.13 -66.88 4.29
CA LYS A 2 44.72 -66.83 3.80
C LYS A 2 43.70 -66.51 4.90
N LYS A 3 44.11 -66.55 6.17
CA LYS A 3 43.26 -66.26 7.34
C LYS A 3 43.11 -64.75 7.59
N HIS A 4 44.14 -63.95 7.29
CA HIS A 4 44.11 -62.49 7.45
C HIS A 4 43.12 -61.78 6.52
N LEU A 5 42.82 -62.37 5.34
CA LEU A 5 41.85 -61.80 4.40
C LEU A 5 40.41 -61.87 4.91
N ILE A 6 40.08 -62.90 5.70
CA ILE A 6 38.74 -63.08 6.29
C ILE A 6 38.51 -62.08 7.43
N TYR A 7 39.53 -61.86 8.27
CA TYR A 7 39.45 -60.89 9.36
C TYR A 7 39.39 -59.43 8.86
N ILE A 8 40.10 -59.11 7.78
CA ILE A 8 40.03 -57.79 7.14
C ILE A 8 38.65 -57.55 6.51
N GLY A 9 38.06 -58.55 5.85
CA GLY A 9 36.71 -58.44 5.28
C GLY A 9 35.61 -58.23 6.32
N MET A 10 35.73 -58.90 7.48
CA MET A 10 34.77 -58.75 8.57
C MET A 10 34.88 -57.41 9.30
N PHE A 11 36.09 -56.83 9.37
CA PHE A 11 36.30 -55.49 9.91
C PHE A 11 35.76 -54.39 8.97
N LEU A 12 35.91 -54.57 7.65
CA LEU A 12 35.38 -53.63 6.65
C LEU A 12 33.83 -53.63 6.56
N ALA A 13 33.19 -54.77 6.82
CA ALA A 13 31.72 -54.85 6.84
C ALA A 13 31.09 -54.16 8.07
N ALA A 14 31.78 -54.15 9.21
CA ALA A 14 31.30 -53.49 10.43
C ALA A 14 31.32 -51.95 10.33
N ILE A 15 32.24 -51.39 9.53
CA ILE A 15 32.37 -49.94 9.32
C ILE A 15 31.35 -49.44 8.28
N GLY A 16 30.89 -50.30 7.36
CA GLY A 16 29.91 -49.95 6.33
C GLY A 16 28.47 -49.81 6.83
N PHE A 17 28.12 -50.42 7.97
CA PHE A 17 26.76 -50.36 8.54
C PHE A 17 26.59 -49.34 9.68
N SER A 18 27.67 -48.74 10.18
CA SER A 18 27.59 -47.63 11.16
C SER A 18 27.44 -46.25 10.52
N ALA A 19 27.55 -46.15 9.19
CA ALA A 19 27.38 -44.90 8.46
C ALA A 19 25.90 -44.50 8.26
N CYS A 20 24.95 -45.29 8.79
CA CYS A 20 23.52 -44.98 8.78
C CYS A 20 23.04 -44.38 10.11
N ASN A 21 23.82 -43.51 10.77
CA ASN A 21 23.32 -42.88 12.01
C ASN A 21 23.66 -41.41 12.21
N GLU A 22 24.30 -40.71 11.28
CA GLU A 22 24.80 -39.36 11.59
C GLU A 22 24.54 -38.30 10.52
N ASP A 23 23.36 -38.30 9.87
CA ASP A 23 22.91 -37.07 9.19
C ASP A 23 21.38 -36.94 8.97
N PHE A 24 20.57 -37.55 9.85
CA PHE A 24 19.12 -37.32 9.86
C PHE A 24 18.74 -36.32 10.96
N LYS A 25 19.49 -35.24 11.09
CA LYS A 25 19.23 -34.21 12.08
C LYS A 25 18.77 -32.85 11.55
N ASP A 26 18.61 -32.70 10.24
CA ASP A 26 18.27 -31.38 9.69
C ASP A 26 17.25 -31.42 8.54
N TRP A 27 16.14 -32.14 8.73
CA TRP A 27 14.93 -31.98 7.89
C TRP A 27 13.75 -31.42 8.68
N ALA A 28 13.88 -31.40 10.01
CA ALA A 28 12.87 -30.97 10.95
C ALA A 28 13.24 -29.68 11.68
N ASP A 29 14.41 -29.08 11.40
CA ASP A 29 14.62 -27.71 11.81
C ASP A 29 13.74 -26.85 10.91
N PRO A 30 12.69 -26.21 11.47
CA PRO A 30 11.84 -25.34 10.69
C PRO A 30 12.76 -24.28 10.09
N GLN A 31 12.75 -24.13 8.77
CA GLN A 31 13.36 -22.99 8.10
C GLN A 31 12.83 -21.73 8.78
N SER A 32 13.64 -21.14 9.67
CA SER A 32 13.35 -19.84 10.27
C SER A 32 13.66 -18.79 9.21
N ASN A 33 12.90 -18.80 8.11
CA ASN A 33 12.81 -17.57 7.36
C ASN A 33 12.25 -16.54 8.33
N PRO A 34 12.97 -15.45 8.61
CA PRO A 34 12.40 -14.37 9.38
C PRO A 34 11.05 -14.04 8.72
N GLN A 35 9.98 -14.04 9.51
CA GLN A 35 8.70 -13.51 9.05
C GLN A 35 9.02 -12.11 8.55
N GLU A 36 8.84 -11.87 7.25
CA GLU A 36 8.87 -10.50 6.72
C GLU A 36 7.94 -9.69 7.60
N GLU A 37 8.50 -8.60 8.12
CA GLU A 37 7.81 -7.67 9.01
C GLU A 37 6.48 -7.34 8.33
N SER A 38 5.36 -7.69 8.98
CA SER A 38 4.01 -7.43 8.44
C SER A 38 4.02 -6.01 7.92
N ALA A 39 3.87 -5.83 6.59
CA ALA A 39 3.98 -4.54 5.93
C ALA A 39 3.34 -3.48 6.82
N GLY A 40 4.19 -2.67 7.46
CA GLY A 40 3.75 -1.74 8.49
C GLY A 40 2.63 -0.89 7.93
N GLN A 41 1.70 -0.46 8.78
CA GLN A 41 0.58 0.39 8.36
C GLN A 41 1.12 1.53 7.49
N LEU A 42 0.86 1.45 6.17
CA LEU A 42 1.33 2.45 5.22
C LEU A 42 0.54 3.73 5.47
N THR A 43 1.26 4.84 5.62
CA THR A 43 0.64 6.15 5.83
C THR A 43 0.86 7.02 4.61
N ALA A 44 -0.12 7.87 4.33
CA ALA A 44 -0.09 8.85 3.26
C ALA A 44 -0.49 10.20 3.85
N THR A 45 0.28 11.24 3.54
CA THR A 45 0.02 12.61 3.98
C THR A 45 -0.47 13.42 2.80
N PHE A 46 -1.64 14.01 2.95
CA PHE A 46 -2.24 14.88 1.93
C PHE A 46 -2.21 16.34 2.38
N THR A 47 -2.05 17.24 1.41
CA THR A 47 -2.18 18.69 1.61
C THR A 47 -3.30 19.23 0.73
N ALA A 48 -3.83 20.39 1.09
CA ALA A 48 -4.77 21.11 0.23
C ALA A 48 -4.11 21.43 -1.11
N GLY A 49 -4.88 21.29 -2.19
CA GLY A 49 -4.42 21.67 -3.53
C GLY A 49 -4.29 23.19 -3.67
N LYS A 50 -3.80 23.65 -4.83
CA LYS A 50 -3.63 25.10 -5.09
C LYS A 50 -4.96 25.87 -5.00
N ASP A 51 -6.08 25.21 -5.31
CA ASP A 51 -7.41 25.81 -5.36
C ASP A 51 -8.12 25.59 -4.01
N ALA A 52 -7.45 25.96 -2.91
CA ALA A 52 -8.00 25.84 -1.56
C ALA A 52 -9.16 26.82 -1.28
N SER A 53 -9.25 27.90 -2.06
CA SER A 53 -10.34 28.88 -2.00
C SER A 53 -10.89 29.12 -3.40
N ILE A 54 -12.15 28.76 -3.61
CA ILE A 54 -12.80 28.80 -4.91
C ILE A 54 -13.96 29.79 -4.83
N VAL A 55 -13.94 30.78 -5.72
CA VAL A 55 -15.05 31.72 -5.91
C VAL A 55 -15.73 31.35 -7.23
N MET A 56 -16.92 30.78 -7.16
CA MET A 56 -17.63 30.24 -8.33
C MET A 56 -17.85 31.28 -9.43
N ASP A 57 -18.13 32.53 -9.08
CA ASP A 57 -18.36 33.62 -10.04
C ASP A 57 -17.09 34.05 -10.79
N ALA A 58 -15.91 33.81 -10.21
CA ALA A 58 -14.63 34.20 -10.78
C ALA A 58 -13.85 33.00 -11.37
N ALA A 59 -14.35 31.79 -11.16
CA ALA A 59 -13.68 30.58 -11.61
C ALA A 59 -13.88 30.39 -13.12
N THR A 60 -12.78 30.41 -13.87
CA THR A 60 -12.78 30.23 -15.34
C THR A 60 -12.38 28.82 -15.77
N ALA A 61 -11.94 27.98 -14.83
CA ALA A 61 -11.45 26.64 -15.09
C ALA A 61 -12.55 25.60 -14.87
N ASP A 62 -12.66 24.63 -15.78
CA ASP A 62 -13.65 23.55 -15.69
C ASP A 62 -13.29 22.52 -14.60
N SER A 63 -12.04 22.49 -14.15
CA SER A 63 -11.53 21.59 -13.12
C SER A 63 -10.65 22.33 -12.13
N VAL A 64 -10.70 21.91 -10.86
CA VAL A 64 -9.94 22.50 -9.75
C VAL A 64 -9.14 21.43 -9.01
N GLU A 65 -7.98 21.84 -8.50
CA GLU A 65 -7.05 21.02 -7.73
C GLU A 65 -7.31 21.18 -6.23
N ILE A 66 -7.95 20.17 -5.64
CA ILE A 66 -8.48 20.25 -4.27
C ILE A 66 -7.54 19.63 -3.22
N ALA A 67 -6.72 18.66 -3.62
CA ALA A 67 -5.79 17.98 -2.74
C ALA A 67 -4.55 17.51 -3.51
N LYS A 68 -3.45 17.30 -2.79
CA LYS A 68 -2.21 16.72 -3.31
C LYS A 68 -1.65 15.72 -2.31
N LEU A 69 -1.20 14.56 -2.79
CA LEU A 69 -0.40 13.65 -1.99
C LEU A 69 1.01 14.25 -1.81
N SER A 70 1.37 14.56 -0.56
CA SER A 70 2.66 15.17 -0.23
C SER A 70 3.73 14.12 0.02
N SER A 71 3.39 13.05 0.72
CA SER A 71 4.32 11.99 1.08
C SER A 71 3.58 10.69 1.37
N THR A 72 4.26 9.56 1.18
CA THR A 72 3.77 8.24 1.57
C THR A 72 4.93 7.41 2.10
N THR A 73 4.64 6.48 2.99
CA THR A 73 5.60 5.47 3.45
C THR A 73 5.63 4.23 2.55
N ALA A 74 4.88 4.23 1.45
CA ALA A 74 4.97 3.18 0.44
C ALA A 74 6.36 3.16 -0.21
N GLU A 75 6.82 1.97 -0.59
CA GLU A 75 8.12 1.80 -1.23
C GLU A 75 8.21 2.56 -2.55
N GLU A 76 9.39 3.04 -2.88
CA GLU A 76 9.64 3.80 -4.10
C GLU A 76 9.32 2.94 -5.34
N GLY A 77 8.46 3.45 -6.23
CA GLY A 77 7.92 2.69 -7.36
C GLY A 77 6.54 2.04 -7.12
N SER A 78 6.01 2.13 -5.90
CA SER A 78 4.63 1.72 -5.60
C SER A 78 3.61 2.57 -6.37
N LYS A 79 2.61 1.93 -6.96
CA LYS A 79 1.48 2.62 -7.58
C LYS A 79 0.44 2.95 -6.51
N ILE A 80 0.18 4.23 -6.31
CA ILE A 80 -0.89 4.68 -5.42
C ILE A 80 -2.21 4.69 -6.20
N ALA A 81 -3.12 3.80 -5.82
CA ALA A 81 -4.49 3.81 -6.30
C ALA A 81 -5.39 4.37 -5.19
N VAL A 82 -6.21 5.36 -5.52
CA VAL A 82 -7.23 5.90 -4.63
C VAL A 82 -8.57 5.33 -5.03
N ASN A 83 -9.32 4.81 -4.06
CA ASN A 83 -10.59 4.15 -4.28
C ASN A 83 -11.73 5.16 -4.34
N SER A 84 -11.70 6.15 -3.44
CA SER A 84 -12.78 7.13 -3.31
C SER A 84 -12.32 8.44 -2.71
N LEU A 85 -12.98 9.54 -3.11
CA LEU A 85 -12.82 10.85 -2.51
C LEU A 85 -14.18 11.33 -2.02
N THR A 86 -14.31 11.57 -0.72
CA THR A 86 -15.56 12.00 -0.09
C THR A 86 -15.45 13.40 0.49
N LEU A 87 -16.52 14.17 0.34
CA LEU A 87 -16.71 15.53 0.85
C LEU A 87 -17.71 15.49 2.00
N ASN A 88 -17.35 16.15 3.10
CA ASN A 88 -18.14 16.21 4.33
C ASN A 88 -18.66 14.82 4.75
N GLU A 89 -17.77 13.83 4.67
CA GLU A 89 -17.93 12.43 5.09
C GLU A 89 -18.89 11.57 4.25
N ASN A 90 -19.95 12.15 3.66
CA ASN A 90 -21.04 11.38 3.05
C ASN A 90 -21.18 11.55 1.53
N HIS A 91 -20.50 12.51 0.90
CA HIS A 91 -20.70 12.79 -0.52
C HIS A 91 -19.48 12.38 -1.34
N THR A 92 -19.60 11.30 -2.11
CA THR A 92 -18.53 10.88 -3.02
C THR A 92 -18.52 11.75 -4.26
N ILE A 93 -17.35 12.22 -4.66
CA ILE A 93 -17.17 13.02 -5.88
C ILE A 93 -16.21 12.29 -6.82
N PRO A 94 -16.52 12.20 -8.12
CA PRO A 94 -15.56 11.70 -9.09
C PRO A 94 -14.35 12.62 -9.17
N PHE A 95 -13.16 12.02 -9.20
CA PHE A 95 -11.89 12.72 -9.27
C PHE A 95 -11.03 12.14 -10.37
N SER A 96 -10.06 12.94 -10.82
CA SER A 96 -8.97 12.53 -11.68
C SER A 96 -7.66 12.80 -10.96
N MET A 97 -6.73 11.87 -11.02
CA MET A 97 -5.40 12.02 -10.42
C MET A 97 -4.38 12.27 -11.52
N THR A 98 -3.56 13.32 -11.38
CA THR A 98 -2.43 13.57 -12.29
C THR A 98 -1.23 12.70 -11.93
N GLU A 99 -0.22 12.63 -12.82
CA GLU A 99 1.04 11.91 -12.54
C GLU A 99 1.75 12.43 -11.27
N ASP A 100 1.62 13.74 -10.98
CA ASP A 100 2.13 14.36 -9.75
C ASP A 100 1.27 14.10 -8.48
N HIS A 101 0.37 13.13 -8.53
CA HIS A 101 -0.54 12.76 -7.43
C HIS A 101 -1.40 13.95 -6.92
N VAL A 102 -1.84 14.81 -7.85
CA VAL A 102 -2.76 15.91 -7.57
C VAL A 102 -4.19 15.47 -7.92
N PHE A 103 -5.12 15.71 -7.00
CA PHE A 103 -6.53 15.37 -7.14
C PHE A 103 -7.27 16.54 -7.78
N LYS A 104 -7.78 16.30 -8.99
CA LYS A 104 -8.59 17.24 -9.76
C LYS A 104 -10.03 16.79 -9.79
N VAL A 105 -10.95 17.71 -9.52
CA VAL A 105 -12.39 17.49 -9.63
C VAL A 105 -12.99 18.51 -10.58
N ALA A 106 -14.08 18.14 -11.25
CA ALA A 106 -14.80 19.08 -12.10
C ALA A 106 -15.48 20.13 -11.23
N LEU A 107 -15.32 21.41 -11.58
CA LEU A 107 -15.83 22.53 -10.78
C LEU A 107 -17.35 22.47 -10.63
N ALA A 108 -18.07 22.16 -11.71
CA ALA A 108 -19.53 22.04 -11.69
C ALA A 108 -20.03 20.92 -10.77
N GLN A 109 -19.27 19.81 -10.69
CA GLN A 109 -19.61 18.69 -9.80
C GLN A 109 -19.31 19.04 -8.35
N LEU A 110 -18.17 19.72 -8.09
CA LEU A 110 -17.83 20.20 -6.76
C LEU A 110 -18.87 21.17 -6.22
N ASP A 111 -19.36 22.09 -7.05
CA ASP A 111 -20.42 23.02 -6.69
C ASP A 111 -21.75 22.30 -6.42
N SER A 112 -22.17 21.39 -7.31
CA SER A 112 -23.38 20.59 -7.12
C SER A 112 -23.35 19.82 -5.79
N VAL A 113 -22.25 19.12 -5.51
CA VAL A 113 -22.08 18.34 -4.28
C VAL A 113 -22.03 19.25 -3.05
N THR A 114 -21.42 20.43 -3.15
CA THR A 114 -21.38 21.41 -2.05
C THR A 114 -22.79 21.92 -1.73
N GLN A 115 -23.58 22.26 -2.75
CA GLN A 115 -24.96 22.71 -2.56
C GLN A 115 -25.84 21.62 -1.94
N GLU A 116 -25.65 20.36 -2.34
CA GLU A 116 -26.34 19.21 -1.75
C GLU A 116 -25.92 18.96 -0.30
N ALA A 117 -24.62 18.97 -0.01
CA ALA A 117 -24.07 18.75 1.32
C ALA A 117 -24.58 19.80 2.33
N TYR A 118 -24.71 21.05 1.91
CA TYR A 118 -25.23 22.14 2.73
C TYR A 118 -26.74 22.37 2.60
N LYS A 119 -27.43 21.60 1.75
CA LYS A 119 -28.83 21.80 1.36
C LYS A 119 -29.17 23.26 1.04
N SER A 120 -28.23 23.97 0.42
CA SER A 120 -28.27 25.41 0.26
C SER A 120 -27.51 25.85 -0.99
N ARG A 121 -28.14 26.71 -1.78
CA ARG A 121 -27.55 27.36 -2.97
C ARG A 121 -27.13 28.81 -2.69
N ALA A 122 -27.08 29.20 -1.42
CA ALA A 122 -26.70 30.55 -1.05
C ALA A 122 -25.21 30.78 -1.39
N SER A 123 -24.90 31.93 -2.00
CA SER A 123 -23.53 32.37 -2.28
C SER A 123 -22.82 32.77 -0.99
N VAL A 124 -22.45 31.78 -0.19
CA VAL A 124 -21.78 31.90 1.10
C VAL A 124 -20.56 30.98 1.07
N VAL A 125 -19.47 31.42 1.70
CA VAL A 125 -18.27 30.58 1.85
C VAL A 125 -18.62 29.32 2.63
N ARG A 126 -18.30 28.16 2.06
CA ARG A 126 -18.49 26.84 2.68
C ARG A 126 -17.14 26.18 2.89
N GLU A 127 -16.95 25.62 4.08
CA GLU A 127 -15.77 24.82 4.39
C GLU A 127 -16.00 23.38 3.94
N LEU A 128 -15.06 22.78 3.21
CA LEU A 128 -15.21 21.41 2.71
C LEU A 128 -14.16 20.52 3.35
N LYS A 129 -14.59 19.52 4.11
CA LYS A 129 -13.71 18.47 4.63
C LYS A 129 -13.57 17.37 3.58
N ILE A 130 -12.35 17.15 3.13
CA ILE A 130 -12.02 16.14 2.13
C ILE A 130 -11.45 14.91 2.83
N SER A 131 -12.00 13.73 2.53
CA SER A 131 -11.46 12.43 2.94
C SER A 131 -11.10 11.60 1.71
N ILE A 132 -9.91 11.01 1.71
CA ILE A 132 -9.37 10.23 0.59
C ILE A 132 -9.12 8.81 1.11
N ASN A 133 -9.72 7.80 0.46
CA ASN A 133 -9.63 6.38 0.82
C ASN A 133 -9.28 5.50 -0.37
#